data_AF-A0A812HPP7-F1
#
_entry.id   AF-A0A812HPP7-F1
#
_cell.length_a   1.000
_cell.length_b   1.000
_cell.length_c   1.000
_cell.angle_alpha   90.00
_cell.angle_beta   90.00
_cell.angle_gamma   90.00
#
_symmetry.space_group_name_H-M   'P 1'
#
loop_
_entity.id
_entity.type
_entity.pdbx_description
1 polymer ?
#
loop_
_entity_poly.entity_id
_entity_poly.type
_entity_poly.pdbx_seq_one_letter_code
_entity_poly.pdbx_strand_id
1 'polypeptide(L)'
;MGSMCGRRRSGDAPTSFSPQVLHHDVQVPLVKPDEAVSSCGQTTVEEEDMEPNHDAEQKCGSNRSNLQVPLSLLSRAYAGTGFGDDAADWEGYLAVENANGFTNSALYGEVNEQDFAELLGEYLQPPACVYDLGSGTGKLVNLAALLGFQATGVELEPGRHQRACIAAKAMLRAQADVGLQGLQPLQPRFLLMSFLDFDFSDADLVWANSVVFSPAMMEAVAAQARRMRPGALVISHKLLPGPGFEPCGDAFLRVSWRPEGKVCFKVQRVLQEQRLLCNGRERKDDRETLAAAGVGAKTKLMLMLVPGYAMPAPPVPVASSEVQASAPVSETAEAENAADAQEPVVLEGVLPGADEALPGSVLIRQGSNRYRIRVPQGLNKVTFGEIADYLAAQMLPPGIPPSELRLISKGKTASRDDVLGDRDSTKEISILLLFREGFHLATEGARWMQEQAQELTEALGFERRCGASLVRDVS
;
A
#
# COMPACT_ATOMS: atom_id res chain seq x y z
N MET A 1 55.42 -13.51 -37.74
CA MET A 1 56.17 -13.83 -38.97
C MET A 1 55.92 -15.31 -39.30
N GLY A 2 55.55 -15.63 -40.55
CA GLY A 2 55.26 -16.99 -41.08
C GLY A 2 53.79 -17.37 -40.96
N SER A 3 52.92 -17.19 -41.97
CA SER A 3 52.78 -17.92 -43.24
C SER A 3 52.61 -19.43 -43.07
N MET A 4 51.40 -19.94 -43.31
CA MET A 4 51.20 -20.99 -44.32
C MET A 4 49.76 -21.01 -44.85
N CYS A 5 49.71 -21.08 -46.18
CA CYS A 5 48.55 -21.09 -47.05
C CYS A 5 48.24 -22.55 -47.43
N GLY A 6 46.98 -22.94 -47.44
CA GLY A 6 46.55 -24.27 -47.89
C GLY A 6 45.16 -24.24 -48.51
N ARG A 7 45.10 -24.00 -49.83
CA ARG A 7 43.92 -24.25 -50.68
C ARG A 7 43.68 -25.75 -50.87
N ARG A 8 42.42 -26.19 -50.90
CA ARG A 8 41.87 -27.09 -51.93
C ARG A 8 40.34 -26.92 -52.06
N ARG A 9 39.90 -26.92 -53.32
CA ARG A 9 38.51 -26.98 -53.84
C ARG A 9 37.94 -28.39 -53.57
N SER A 10 36.65 -28.73 -53.66
CA SER A 10 35.62 -28.49 -54.68
C SER A 10 34.37 -29.32 -54.35
N GLY A 11 33.19 -28.89 -54.83
CA GLY A 11 31.97 -29.71 -55.03
C GLY A 11 31.08 -29.83 -53.80
N ASP A 12 29.75 -29.74 -53.83
CA ASP A 12 28.77 -29.69 -54.90
C ASP A 12 27.51 -29.00 -54.34
N ALA A 13 26.76 -28.30 -55.20
CA ALA A 13 25.35 -27.97 -54.96
C ALA A 13 24.53 -29.25 -55.20
N PRO A 14 23.34 -29.45 -54.58
CA PRO A 14 22.16 -28.88 -55.24
C PRO A 14 20.91 -28.63 -54.36
N THR A 15 19.91 -28.08 -55.05
CA THR A 15 18.45 -28.18 -54.85
C THR A 15 17.73 -27.17 -53.94
N SER A 16 17.06 -26.28 -54.66
CA SER A 16 15.89 -25.48 -54.31
C SER A 16 14.77 -26.28 -53.65
N PHE A 17 14.29 -25.80 -52.51
CA PHE A 17 13.01 -26.18 -51.92
C PHE A 17 11.90 -25.28 -52.49
N SER A 18 10.92 -25.90 -53.16
CA SER A 18 9.62 -25.30 -53.44
C SER A 18 8.67 -25.58 -52.27
N PRO A 19 7.85 -24.62 -51.82
CA PRO A 19 6.82 -24.89 -50.82
C PRO A 19 5.61 -25.57 -51.48
N GLN A 20 5.31 -26.80 -51.06
CA GLN A 20 4.02 -27.43 -51.35
C GLN A 20 2.95 -26.87 -50.39
N VAL A 21 1.92 -26.27 -50.98
CA VAL A 21 0.68 -25.89 -50.32
C VAL A 21 -0.15 -27.16 -50.13
N LEU A 22 -0.34 -27.59 -48.87
CA LEU A 22 -1.31 -28.62 -48.51
C LEU A 22 -2.65 -27.96 -48.20
N HIS A 23 -3.61 -28.09 -49.13
CA HIS A 23 -5.02 -27.85 -48.86
C HIS A 23 -5.59 -29.04 -48.11
N HIS A 24 -6.00 -28.83 -46.85
CA HIS A 24 -6.91 -29.73 -46.15
C HIS A 24 -8.33 -29.15 -46.23
N ASP A 25 -9.14 -29.69 -47.13
CA ASP A 25 -10.59 -29.56 -47.11
C ASP A 25 -11.15 -30.42 -45.97
N VAL A 26 -11.65 -29.76 -44.93
CA VAL A 26 -12.51 -30.40 -43.92
C VAL A 26 -13.94 -29.98 -44.21
N GLN A 27 -14.73 -30.92 -44.76
CA GLN A 27 -16.17 -30.76 -44.92
C GLN A 27 -16.86 -30.92 -43.56
N VAL A 28 -17.55 -29.87 -43.10
CA VAL A 28 -18.48 -29.90 -41.97
C VAL A 28 -19.88 -30.15 -42.52
N PRO A 29 -20.65 -31.13 -42.02
CA PRO A 29 -22.01 -31.36 -42.48
C PRO A 29 -22.98 -30.31 -41.91
N LEU A 30 -23.78 -29.73 -42.81
CA LEU A 30 -24.95 -28.91 -42.51
C LEU A 30 -25.99 -29.75 -41.76
N VAL A 31 -26.32 -29.37 -40.52
CA VAL A 31 -27.47 -29.90 -39.78
C VAL A 31 -28.64 -28.92 -39.92
N LYS A 32 -29.79 -29.45 -40.35
CA LYS A 32 -31.07 -28.71 -40.50
C LYS A 32 -31.74 -28.50 -39.14
N PRO A 33 -32.54 -27.43 -38.96
CA PRO A 33 -33.34 -27.25 -37.76
C PRO A 33 -34.66 -28.02 -37.91
N ASP A 34 -34.94 -28.91 -36.97
CA ASP A 34 -36.28 -29.45 -36.75
C ASP A 34 -36.88 -28.82 -35.50
N GLU A 35 -38.15 -28.45 -35.65
CA GLU A 35 -39.10 -28.03 -34.63
C GLU A 35 -39.31 -29.15 -33.60
N ALA A 36 -39.46 -28.79 -32.31
CA ALA A 36 -40.56 -29.26 -31.45
C ALA A 36 -40.43 -28.82 -29.98
N VAL A 37 -41.49 -28.14 -29.51
CA VAL A 37 -42.34 -28.52 -28.36
C VAL A 37 -41.74 -28.49 -26.93
N SER A 38 -42.15 -27.42 -26.23
CA SER A 38 -42.96 -27.42 -25.00
C SER A 38 -42.48 -28.09 -23.70
N SER A 39 -42.51 -27.26 -22.65
CA SER A 39 -42.80 -27.55 -21.23
C SER A 39 -41.62 -27.82 -20.28
N CYS A 40 -41.27 -26.77 -19.54
CA CYS A 40 -40.92 -26.77 -18.11
C CYS A 40 -41.18 -25.33 -17.65
N GLY A 41 -42.11 -25.06 -16.73
CA GLY A 41 -42.01 -25.43 -15.33
C GLY A 41 -41.75 -24.13 -14.56
N GLN A 42 -42.81 -23.34 -14.35
CA GLN A 42 -42.75 -22.10 -13.58
C GLN A 42 -42.38 -22.42 -12.13
N THR A 43 -41.29 -21.83 -11.65
CA THR A 43 -41.05 -21.59 -10.23
C THR A 43 -40.82 -20.09 -10.09
N THR A 44 -41.83 -19.41 -9.54
CA THR A 44 -41.78 -18.01 -9.15
C THR A 44 -40.98 -17.93 -7.85
N VAL A 45 -39.78 -17.37 -7.90
CA VAL A 45 -39.11 -16.82 -6.73
C VAL A 45 -39.30 -15.31 -6.84
N GLU A 46 -39.98 -14.74 -5.86
CA GLU A 46 -40.17 -13.30 -5.71
C GLU A 46 -38.78 -12.68 -5.40
N GLU A 47 -38.18 -12.04 -6.39
CA GLU A 47 -37.07 -11.10 -6.17
C GLU A 47 -37.68 -9.80 -5.64
N GLU A 48 -37.39 -9.48 -4.38
CA GLU A 48 -37.69 -8.18 -3.80
C GLU A 48 -36.79 -7.11 -4.45
N ASP A 49 -37.43 -6.17 -5.16
CA ASP A 49 -36.83 -5.00 -5.77
C ASP A 49 -36.11 -4.14 -4.71
N MET A 50 -34.78 -4.25 -4.65
CA MET A 50 -33.93 -3.31 -3.93
C MET A 50 -33.70 -2.10 -4.83
N GLU A 51 -34.62 -1.13 -4.78
CA GLU A 51 -34.47 0.13 -5.51
C GLU A 51 -33.18 0.87 -5.09
N PRO A 52 -32.31 1.26 -6.03
CA PRO A 52 -31.13 2.06 -5.71
C PRO A 52 -31.55 3.48 -5.33
N ASN A 53 -31.13 3.88 -4.14
CA ASN A 53 -31.32 5.22 -3.59
C ASN A 53 -30.62 6.26 -4.48
N HIS A 54 -31.42 7.05 -5.23
CA HIS A 54 -30.95 7.97 -6.27
C HIS A 54 -30.59 9.39 -5.78
N ASP A 55 -30.56 9.66 -4.48
CA ASP A 55 -30.43 11.02 -3.95
C ASP A 55 -28.98 11.46 -3.62
N ALA A 56 -28.05 11.30 -4.57
CA ALA A 56 -26.70 11.87 -4.45
C ALA A 56 -26.09 12.46 -5.74
N GLU A 57 -26.86 12.67 -6.81
CA GLU A 57 -26.35 13.28 -8.05
C GLU A 57 -26.60 14.79 -8.11
N GLN A 58 -25.83 15.55 -7.33
CA GLN A 58 -25.67 16.97 -7.65
C GLN A 58 -24.31 17.49 -7.19
N LYS A 59 -23.28 17.37 -8.06
CA LYS A 59 -22.24 18.39 -8.28
C LYS A 59 -21.18 18.02 -9.33
N CYS A 60 -20.67 19.08 -9.95
CA CYS A 60 -19.61 19.18 -10.96
C CYS A 60 -19.97 18.66 -12.36
N GLY A 61 -20.36 19.59 -13.24
CA GLY A 61 -20.25 19.40 -14.68
C GLY A 61 -18.79 19.19 -15.04
N SER A 62 -18.36 17.93 -15.08
CA SER A 62 -17.03 17.54 -15.51
C SER A 62 -16.90 17.88 -16.98
N ASN A 63 -15.95 18.74 -17.31
CA ASN A 63 -15.40 18.84 -18.65
C ASN A 63 -14.85 17.44 -18.96
N ARG A 64 -15.67 16.56 -19.56
CA ARG A 64 -15.20 15.30 -20.14
C ARG A 64 -14.20 15.70 -21.21
N SER A 65 -12.93 15.71 -20.84
CA SER A 65 -11.82 15.93 -21.74
C SER A 65 -11.97 14.94 -22.89
N ASN A 66 -11.65 15.40 -24.10
CA ASN A 66 -11.77 14.56 -25.28
C ASN A 66 -10.74 13.41 -25.21
N LEU A 67 -11.13 12.28 -24.63
CA LEU A 67 -10.30 11.08 -24.46
C LEU A 67 -9.96 10.39 -25.80
N GLN A 68 -10.60 10.79 -26.90
CA GLN A 68 -10.38 10.18 -28.21
C GLN A 68 -8.91 10.27 -28.66
N VAL A 69 -8.27 11.41 -28.42
CA VAL A 69 -6.87 11.61 -28.82
C VAL A 69 -5.92 10.72 -28.00
N PRO A 70 -5.90 10.77 -26.64
CA PRO A 70 -5.09 9.86 -25.83
C PRO A 70 -5.32 8.37 -26.15
N LEU A 71 -6.59 7.94 -26.25
CA LEU A 71 -6.92 6.55 -26.53
C LEU A 71 -6.46 6.10 -27.92
N SER A 72 -6.53 6.98 -28.94
CA SER A 72 -6.04 6.66 -30.29
C SER A 72 -4.50 6.53 -30.33
N LEU A 73 -3.78 7.38 -29.60
CA LEU A 73 -2.33 7.31 -29.48
C LEU A 73 -1.90 6.04 -28.76
N LEU A 74 -2.58 5.71 -27.66
CA LEU A 74 -2.36 4.49 -26.91
C LEU A 74 -2.61 3.26 -27.81
N SER A 75 -3.75 3.22 -28.51
CA SER A 75 -4.06 2.13 -29.44
C SER A 75 -2.98 1.95 -30.51
N ARG A 76 -2.48 3.04 -31.10
CA ARG A 76 -1.37 2.99 -32.07
C ARG A 76 -0.06 2.47 -31.46
N ALA A 77 0.25 2.86 -30.22
CA ALA A 77 1.46 2.43 -29.54
C ALA A 77 1.46 0.91 -29.23
N TYR A 78 0.27 0.33 -29.09
CA TYR A 78 0.04 -1.09 -28.82
C TYR A 78 -0.41 -1.87 -30.08
N ALA A 79 -0.47 -1.24 -31.24
CA ALA A 79 -0.84 -1.91 -32.48
C ALA A 79 0.34 -2.73 -33.03
N GLY A 80 0.10 -4.01 -33.34
CA GLY A 80 1.09 -4.88 -34.02
C GLY A 80 2.20 -5.45 -33.13
N THR A 81 2.14 -5.21 -31.83
CA THR A 81 3.05 -5.74 -30.80
C THR A 81 2.71 -7.17 -30.37
N GLY A 82 1.63 -7.77 -30.89
CA GLY A 82 1.24 -9.15 -30.61
C GLY A 82 0.58 -9.38 -29.24
N PHE A 83 0.19 -8.32 -28.52
CA PHE A 83 -0.38 -8.39 -27.16
C PHE A 83 -1.71 -9.14 -27.02
N GLY A 84 -2.32 -9.58 -28.12
CA GLY A 84 -3.61 -10.27 -28.12
C GLY A 84 -3.56 -11.69 -27.53
N ASP A 85 -2.37 -12.30 -27.51
CA ASP A 85 -2.15 -13.67 -27.04
C ASP A 85 -0.95 -13.73 -26.07
N ASP A 86 -0.92 -12.84 -25.07
CA ASP A 86 0.01 -12.91 -23.94
C ASP A 86 -0.34 -14.14 -23.06
N ALA A 87 -0.22 -15.35 -23.62
CA ALA A 87 0.15 -16.50 -22.81
C ALA A 87 1.47 -16.10 -22.17
N ALA A 88 1.42 -15.71 -20.90
CA ALA A 88 2.60 -15.35 -20.15
C ALA A 88 3.66 -16.42 -20.41
N ASP A 89 4.82 -15.97 -20.88
CA ASP A 89 5.94 -16.85 -21.12
C ASP A 89 6.16 -17.65 -19.84
N TRP A 90 6.41 -18.95 -19.97
CA TRP A 90 6.59 -19.84 -18.82
C TRP A 90 7.68 -19.31 -17.88
N GLU A 91 8.69 -18.64 -18.44
CA GLU A 91 9.73 -17.94 -17.66
C GLU A 91 9.16 -16.81 -16.79
N GLY A 92 8.14 -16.10 -17.26
CA GLY A 92 7.49 -15.04 -16.51
C GLY A 92 6.68 -15.55 -15.33
N TYR A 93 6.00 -16.70 -15.47
CA TYR A 93 5.34 -17.37 -14.34
C TYR A 93 6.34 -17.73 -13.25
N LEU A 94 7.47 -18.32 -13.62
CA LEU A 94 8.52 -18.71 -12.67
C LEU A 94 9.15 -17.49 -11.97
N ALA A 95 9.35 -16.37 -12.69
CA ALA A 95 9.88 -15.15 -12.09
C ALA A 95 8.95 -14.61 -10.98
N VAL A 96 7.64 -14.60 -11.24
CA VAL A 96 6.61 -14.17 -10.28
C VAL A 96 6.50 -15.14 -9.10
N GLU A 97 6.50 -16.44 -9.37
CA GLU A 97 6.47 -17.47 -8.33
C GLU A 97 7.69 -17.38 -7.41
N ASN A 98 8.90 -17.24 -7.97
CA ASN A 98 10.12 -17.18 -7.19
C ASN A 98 10.20 -15.93 -6.28
N ALA A 99 9.63 -14.80 -6.72
CA ALA A 99 9.66 -13.58 -5.92
C ALA A 99 8.54 -13.51 -4.88
N ASN A 100 7.33 -13.95 -5.24
CA ASN A 100 6.13 -13.74 -4.42
C ASN A 100 5.65 -15.02 -3.72
N GLY A 101 6.19 -16.19 -4.09
CA GLY A 101 5.75 -17.50 -3.60
C GLY A 101 4.37 -17.93 -4.11
N PHE A 102 3.81 -17.26 -5.13
CA PHE A 102 2.43 -17.49 -5.58
C PHE A 102 2.24 -17.36 -7.09
N THR A 103 2.10 -18.50 -7.79
CA THR A 103 1.99 -18.61 -9.26
C THR A 103 0.79 -17.88 -9.86
N ASN A 104 -0.36 -17.86 -9.17
CA ASN A 104 -1.58 -17.26 -9.70
C ASN A 104 -1.51 -15.73 -9.81
N SER A 105 -0.54 -15.09 -9.16
CA SER A 105 -0.33 -13.64 -9.29
C SER A 105 0.18 -13.23 -10.69
N ALA A 106 0.61 -14.20 -11.52
CA ALA A 106 0.97 -13.97 -12.91
C ALA A 106 -0.23 -13.99 -13.87
N LEU A 107 -1.42 -14.45 -13.44
CA LEU A 107 -2.63 -14.43 -14.27
C LEU A 107 -2.98 -12.99 -14.62
N TYR A 108 -3.05 -12.73 -15.93
CA TYR A 108 -3.13 -11.38 -16.45
C TYR A 108 -4.52 -11.04 -16.91
N GLY A 109 -4.93 -9.84 -16.54
CA GLY A 109 -6.17 -9.26 -16.97
C GLY A 109 -6.00 -7.75 -17.08
N GLU A 110 -6.55 -7.18 -18.14
CA GLU A 110 -6.50 -5.74 -18.40
C GLU A 110 -7.80 -5.05 -18.00
N VAL A 111 -7.68 -3.87 -17.41
CA VAL A 111 -8.81 -2.95 -17.25
C VAL A 111 -9.02 -2.15 -18.52
N ASN A 112 -10.28 -1.85 -18.83
CA ASN A 112 -10.62 -0.98 -19.95
C ASN A 112 -10.02 0.42 -19.78
N GLU A 113 -9.40 0.90 -20.85
CA GLU A 113 -8.62 2.12 -20.86
C GLU A 113 -9.50 3.36 -20.67
N GLN A 114 -10.69 3.37 -21.25
CA GLN A 114 -11.62 4.49 -21.09
C GLN A 114 -12.11 4.60 -19.65
N ASP A 115 -12.53 3.48 -19.04
CA ASP A 115 -13.02 3.47 -17.66
C ASP A 115 -11.91 3.92 -16.69
N PHE A 116 -10.66 3.52 -16.93
CA PHE A 116 -9.52 3.97 -16.12
C PHE A 116 -9.23 5.47 -16.30
N ALA A 117 -9.31 6.01 -17.52
CA ALA A 117 -9.12 7.44 -17.76
C ALA A 117 -10.22 8.28 -17.08
N GLU A 118 -11.47 7.82 -17.12
CA GLU A 118 -12.60 8.46 -16.44
C GLU A 118 -12.39 8.43 -14.92
N LEU A 119 -11.93 7.30 -14.38
CA LEU A 119 -11.56 7.16 -12.97
C LEU A 119 -10.48 8.17 -12.55
N LEU A 120 -9.39 8.30 -13.30
CA LEU A 120 -8.36 9.29 -12.98
C LEU A 120 -8.92 10.73 -13.00
N GLY A 121 -9.79 11.05 -13.95
CA GLY A 121 -10.41 12.37 -14.06
C GLY A 121 -11.42 12.68 -12.94
N GLU A 122 -12.01 11.67 -12.33
CA GLU A 122 -12.91 11.80 -11.17
C GLU A 122 -12.13 12.16 -9.90
N TYR A 123 -11.00 11.50 -9.68
CA TYR A 123 -10.28 11.57 -8.40
C TYR A 123 -9.08 12.52 -8.38
N LEU A 124 -8.46 12.77 -9.52
CA LEU A 124 -7.21 13.52 -9.60
C LEU A 124 -7.26 14.63 -10.66
N GLN A 125 -6.33 15.56 -10.53
CA GLN A 125 -6.04 16.57 -11.55
C GLN A 125 -4.53 16.56 -11.85
N PRO A 126 -4.13 16.59 -13.12
CA PRO A 126 -2.73 16.78 -13.50
C PRO A 126 -2.18 18.14 -13.02
N PRO A 127 -0.91 18.23 -12.59
CA PRO A 127 0.04 17.12 -12.42
C PRO A 127 -0.17 16.40 -11.08
N ALA A 128 -0.37 15.09 -11.12
CA ALA A 128 -0.37 14.22 -9.94
C ALA A 128 0.48 12.97 -10.20
N CYS A 129 1.03 12.37 -9.15
CA CYS A 129 1.85 11.17 -9.18
C CYS A 129 0.97 9.91 -9.10
N VAL A 130 1.00 9.09 -10.15
CA VAL A 130 0.21 7.87 -10.27
C VAL A 130 1.13 6.66 -10.37
N TYR A 131 0.89 5.65 -9.54
CA TYR A 131 1.62 4.40 -9.54
C TYR A 131 0.71 3.24 -9.91
N ASP A 132 1.21 2.32 -10.73
CA ASP A 132 0.55 1.06 -11.10
C ASP A 132 1.42 -0.12 -10.60
N LEU A 133 0.91 -0.85 -9.61
CA LEU A 133 1.60 -1.98 -8.97
C LEU A 133 1.25 -3.28 -9.68
N GLY A 134 2.22 -3.87 -10.38
CA GLY A 134 1.99 -4.98 -11.31
C GLY A 134 1.51 -4.46 -12.67
N SER A 135 2.19 -3.44 -13.20
CA SER A 135 1.74 -2.67 -14.37
C SER A 135 1.66 -3.44 -15.68
N GLY A 136 2.15 -4.68 -15.71
CA GLY A 136 2.12 -5.55 -16.87
C GLY A 136 2.80 -4.92 -18.07
N THR A 137 2.06 -4.86 -19.17
CA THR A 137 2.54 -4.23 -20.42
C THR A 137 2.52 -2.70 -20.35
N GLY A 138 2.24 -2.10 -19.20
CA GLY A 138 2.35 -0.66 -18.93
C GLY A 138 1.26 0.20 -19.57
N LYS A 139 0.14 -0.41 -19.99
CA LYS A 139 -0.90 0.25 -20.77
C LYS A 139 -1.57 1.39 -20.01
N LEU A 140 -1.94 1.15 -18.75
CA LEU A 140 -2.56 2.15 -17.89
C LEU A 140 -1.58 3.27 -17.52
N VAL A 141 -0.31 2.93 -17.30
CA VAL A 141 0.77 3.90 -17.03
C VAL A 141 1.01 4.82 -18.22
N ASN A 142 1.08 4.26 -19.43
CA ASN A 142 1.22 5.02 -20.66
C ASN A 142 0.00 5.94 -20.89
N LEU A 143 -1.21 5.45 -20.62
CA LEU A 143 -2.43 6.26 -20.68
C LEU A 143 -2.41 7.42 -19.66
N ALA A 144 -2.06 7.15 -18.41
CA ALA A 144 -1.95 8.19 -17.38
C ALA A 144 -0.92 9.27 -17.79
N ALA A 145 0.21 8.89 -18.37
CA ALA A 145 1.19 9.83 -18.89
C ALA A 145 0.64 10.69 -20.05
N LEU A 146 -0.13 10.11 -20.98
CA LEU A 146 -0.82 10.86 -22.05
C LEU A 146 -1.86 11.85 -21.52
N LEU A 147 -2.45 11.55 -20.36
CA LEU A 147 -3.39 12.43 -19.67
C LEU A 147 -2.70 13.51 -18.82
N GLY A 148 -1.36 13.55 -18.78
CA GLY A 148 -0.58 14.56 -18.07
C GLY A 148 -0.21 14.20 -16.63
N PHE A 149 -0.37 12.94 -16.22
CA PHE A 149 0.07 12.46 -14.91
C PHE A 149 1.54 12.04 -14.90
N GLN A 150 2.21 12.20 -13.75
CA GLN A 150 3.53 11.63 -13.50
C GLN A 150 3.35 10.15 -13.18
N ALA A 151 3.38 9.31 -14.23
CA ALA A 151 3.02 7.91 -14.11
C ALA A 151 4.26 6.99 -13.97
N THR A 152 4.23 6.09 -12.98
CA THR A 152 5.23 5.03 -12.79
C THR A 152 4.55 3.65 -12.78
N GLY A 153 5.02 2.73 -13.62
CA GLY A 153 4.67 1.32 -13.56
C GLY A 153 5.75 0.50 -12.87
N VAL A 154 5.36 -0.35 -11.93
CA VAL A 154 6.27 -1.34 -11.31
C VAL A 154 5.84 -2.72 -11.79
N GLU A 155 6.74 -3.43 -12.45
CA GLU A 155 6.50 -4.75 -13.00
C GLU A 155 7.65 -5.68 -12.66
N LEU A 156 7.34 -6.89 -12.24
CA LEU A 156 8.32 -7.89 -11.85
C LEU A 156 8.76 -8.76 -13.04
N GLU A 157 7.84 -9.03 -13.98
CA GLU A 157 8.07 -9.89 -15.12
C GLU A 157 8.85 -9.15 -16.23
N PRO A 158 10.09 -9.59 -16.57
CA PRO A 158 10.95 -8.87 -17.51
C PRO A 158 10.34 -8.68 -18.91
N GLY A 159 9.61 -9.66 -19.42
CA GLY A 159 8.98 -9.59 -20.73
C GLY A 159 7.92 -8.49 -20.82
N ARG A 160 7.01 -8.44 -19.84
CA ARG A 160 5.97 -7.41 -19.70
C ARG A 160 6.58 -6.03 -19.50
N HIS A 161 7.59 -5.90 -18.63
CA HIS A 161 8.35 -4.65 -18.45
C HIS A 161 9.00 -4.16 -19.75
N GLN A 162 9.69 -5.05 -20.47
CA GLN A 162 10.30 -4.71 -21.75
C GLN A 162 9.25 -4.23 -22.75
N ARG A 163 8.11 -4.91 -22.81
CA ARG A 163 6.99 -4.53 -23.68
C ARG A 163 6.40 -3.17 -23.30
N ALA A 164 6.27 -2.87 -22.00
CA ALA A 164 5.88 -1.53 -21.53
C ALA A 164 6.84 -0.44 -22.01
N CYS A 165 8.14 -0.68 -21.94
CA CYS A 165 9.17 0.25 -22.41
C CYS A 165 9.13 0.46 -23.93
N ILE A 166 8.86 -0.60 -24.71
CA ILE A 166 8.72 -0.51 -26.17
C ILE A 166 7.47 0.32 -26.52
N ALA A 167 6.34 0.05 -25.86
CA ALA A 167 5.10 0.77 -26.07
C ALA A 167 5.23 2.26 -25.71
N ALA A 168 5.91 2.60 -24.61
CA ALA A 168 6.20 3.99 -24.24
C ALA A 168 6.98 4.74 -25.33
N LYS A 169 8.00 4.09 -25.93
CA LYS A 169 8.76 4.68 -27.04
C LYS A 169 7.90 4.86 -28.29
N ALA A 170 7.04 3.89 -28.62
CA ALA A 170 6.12 3.98 -29.74
C ALA A 170 5.08 5.11 -29.54
N MET A 171 4.56 5.24 -28.33
CA MET A 171 3.64 6.30 -27.92
C MET A 171 4.26 7.69 -28.08
N LEU A 172 5.48 7.90 -27.56
CA LEU A 172 6.18 9.19 -27.69
C LEU A 172 6.45 9.57 -29.15
N ARG A 173 6.78 8.59 -30.01
CA ARG A 173 6.90 8.81 -31.46
C ARG A 173 5.55 9.21 -32.07
N ALA A 174 4.49 8.47 -31.76
CA ALA A 174 3.15 8.76 -32.27
C ALA A 174 2.66 10.15 -31.83
N GLN A 175 2.97 10.59 -30.61
CA GLN A 175 2.63 11.92 -30.12
C GLN A 175 3.38 13.02 -30.91
N ALA A 176 4.65 12.79 -31.24
CA ALA A 176 5.42 13.72 -32.09
C ALA A 176 4.81 13.85 -33.50
N ASP A 177 4.34 12.75 -34.08
CA ASP A 177 3.73 12.74 -35.42
C ASP A 177 2.42 13.52 -35.51
N VAL A 178 1.59 13.49 -34.46
CA VAL A 178 0.27 14.16 -34.47
C VAL A 178 0.41 15.68 -34.27
N GLY A 179 1.62 16.19 -34.00
CA GLY A 179 1.86 17.62 -33.88
C GLY A 179 1.00 18.26 -32.79
N LEU A 180 0.71 17.53 -31.71
CA LEU A 180 -0.13 17.97 -30.60
C LEU A 180 0.57 19.09 -29.83
N GLN A 181 0.49 20.30 -30.39
CA GLN A 181 0.90 21.53 -29.72
C GLN A 181 0.02 21.71 -28.48
N GLY A 182 0.59 21.54 -27.29
CA GLY A 182 -0.08 21.82 -26.03
C GLY A 182 -0.09 20.67 -25.02
N LEU A 183 0.13 19.42 -25.44
CA LEU A 183 0.39 18.32 -24.52
C LEU A 183 1.89 18.23 -24.28
N GLN A 184 2.37 18.68 -23.13
CA GLN A 184 3.73 18.37 -22.71
C GLN A 184 3.83 16.85 -22.51
N PRO A 185 4.60 16.12 -23.33
CA PRO A 185 4.74 14.68 -23.15
C PRO A 185 5.41 14.42 -21.82
N LEU A 186 4.68 13.88 -20.85
CA LEU A 186 5.30 13.27 -19.69
C LEU A 186 5.77 11.87 -20.11
N GLN A 187 7.06 11.61 -19.89
CA GLN A 187 7.62 10.30 -20.14
C GLN A 187 7.25 9.38 -18.97
N PRO A 188 6.48 8.31 -19.19
CA PRO A 188 6.19 7.35 -18.14
C PRO A 188 7.47 6.63 -17.70
N ARG A 189 7.55 6.30 -16.41
CA ARG A 189 8.66 5.53 -15.83
C ARG A 189 8.24 4.08 -15.64
N PHE A 190 9.09 3.14 -16.01
CA PHE A 190 8.86 1.70 -15.79
C PHE A 190 10.01 1.08 -15.02
N LEU A 191 9.69 0.41 -13.92
CA LEU A 191 10.66 -0.21 -13.02
C LEU A 191 10.52 -1.73 -13.09
N LEU A 192 11.64 -2.41 -13.36
CA LEU A 192 11.72 -3.87 -13.33
C LEU A 192 12.09 -4.32 -11.92
N MET A 193 11.11 -4.47 -11.04
CA MET A 193 11.31 -4.86 -9.65
C MET A 193 10.00 -5.31 -9.00
N SER A 194 10.10 -5.92 -7.81
CA SER A 194 8.93 -6.16 -6.97
C SER A 194 8.39 -4.85 -6.40
N PHE A 195 7.08 -4.63 -6.50
CA PHE A 195 6.43 -3.51 -5.82
C PHE A 195 6.45 -3.67 -4.29
N LEU A 196 6.73 -4.87 -3.77
CA LEU A 196 6.88 -5.11 -2.33
C LEU A 196 8.16 -4.46 -1.76
N ASP A 197 9.13 -4.17 -2.62
CA ASP A 197 10.43 -3.57 -2.25
C ASP A 197 10.58 -2.12 -2.72
N PHE A 198 9.59 -1.61 -3.45
CA PHE A 198 9.63 -0.28 -4.05
C PHE A 198 8.87 0.76 -3.21
N ASP A 199 9.51 1.87 -2.86
CA ASP A 199 8.88 2.97 -2.11
C ASP A 199 8.03 3.88 -3.02
N PHE A 200 6.72 3.86 -2.83
CA PHE A 200 5.74 4.73 -3.48
C PHE A 200 5.09 5.75 -2.52
N SER A 201 5.77 6.13 -1.43
CA SER A 201 5.27 7.11 -0.45
C SER A 201 4.99 8.50 -1.02
N ASP A 202 5.52 8.84 -2.20
CA ASP A 202 5.27 10.10 -2.90
C ASP A 202 4.04 10.06 -3.83
N ALA A 203 3.34 8.92 -3.91
CA ALA A 203 2.15 8.75 -4.73
C ALA A 203 0.97 9.62 -4.27
N ASP A 204 0.25 10.21 -5.23
CA ASP A 204 -1.07 10.79 -5.02
C ASP A 204 -2.17 9.74 -5.24
N LEU A 205 -1.92 8.78 -6.14
CA LEU A 205 -2.76 7.59 -6.35
C LEU A 205 -1.92 6.35 -6.63
N VAL A 206 -2.29 5.25 -5.97
CA VAL A 206 -1.81 3.90 -6.25
C VAL A 206 -2.95 3.09 -6.83
N TRP A 207 -2.74 2.54 -8.03
CA TRP A 207 -3.57 1.54 -8.65
C TRP A 207 -2.93 0.16 -8.48
N ALA A 208 -3.70 -0.82 -8.02
CA ALA A 208 -3.26 -2.20 -7.92
C ALA A 208 -4.37 -3.14 -8.36
N ASN A 209 -4.15 -3.89 -9.45
CA ASN A 209 -5.07 -4.96 -9.85
C ASN A 209 -4.94 -6.17 -8.91
N SER A 210 -5.45 -6.03 -7.70
CA SER A 210 -5.20 -6.94 -6.57
C SER A 210 -6.13 -8.17 -6.54
N VAL A 211 -6.73 -8.55 -7.68
CA VAL A 211 -7.72 -9.64 -7.76
C VAL A 211 -7.14 -10.95 -7.22
N VAL A 212 -5.90 -11.23 -7.56
CA VAL A 212 -5.17 -12.46 -7.21
C VAL A 212 -4.06 -12.24 -6.18
N PHE A 213 -4.03 -11.08 -5.51
CA PHE A 213 -3.05 -10.83 -4.45
C PHE A 213 -3.36 -11.71 -3.22
N SER A 214 -2.31 -12.30 -2.65
CA SER A 214 -2.41 -13.04 -1.40
C SER A 214 -2.66 -12.09 -0.22
N PRO A 215 -3.19 -12.59 0.91
CA PRO A 215 -3.32 -11.77 2.12
C PRO A 215 -2.01 -11.11 2.56
N ALA A 216 -0.88 -11.82 2.46
CA ALA A 216 0.44 -11.28 2.79
C ALA A 216 0.86 -10.13 1.85
N MET A 217 0.57 -10.25 0.55
CA MET A 217 0.81 -9.15 -0.40
C MET A 217 -0.07 -7.94 -0.09
N MET A 218 -1.35 -8.16 0.24
CA MET A 218 -2.25 -7.08 0.64
C MET A 218 -1.76 -6.35 1.89
N GLU A 219 -1.29 -7.08 2.91
CA GLU A 219 -0.68 -6.49 4.11
C GLU A 219 0.59 -5.69 3.79
N ALA A 220 1.46 -6.20 2.92
CA ALA A 220 2.67 -5.50 2.51
C ALA A 220 2.35 -4.20 1.74
N VAL A 221 1.41 -4.24 0.80
CA VAL A 221 0.93 -3.03 0.10
C VAL A 221 0.31 -2.06 1.08
N ALA A 222 -0.49 -2.53 2.05
CA ALA A 222 -1.08 -1.68 3.09
C ALA A 222 -0.01 -1.00 3.96
N ALA A 223 0.99 -1.76 4.42
CA ALA A 223 2.09 -1.21 5.21
C ALA A 223 2.85 -0.11 4.46
N GLN A 224 3.08 -0.30 3.17
CA GLN A 224 3.70 0.71 2.32
C GLN A 224 2.81 1.91 2.06
N ALA A 225 1.54 1.70 1.72
CA ALA A 225 0.59 2.75 1.41
C ALA A 225 0.29 3.67 2.60
N ARG A 226 0.40 3.19 3.84
CA ARG A 226 0.33 4.04 5.04
C ARG A 226 1.44 5.10 5.12
N ARG A 227 2.52 4.96 4.33
CA ARG A 227 3.59 5.95 4.22
C ARG A 227 3.28 7.04 3.18
N MET A 228 2.24 6.86 2.38
CA MET A 228 1.79 7.89 1.43
C MET A 228 1.29 9.13 2.15
N ARG A 229 1.20 10.23 1.40
CA ARG A 229 0.67 11.49 1.94
C ARG A 229 -0.80 11.31 2.34
N PRO A 230 -1.24 11.96 3.42
CA PRO A 230 -2.67 12.02 3.73
C PRO A 230 -3.48 12.59 2.59
N GLY A 231 -4.65 12.00 2.34
CA GLY A 231 -5.51 12.36 1.21
C GLY A 231 -5.18 11.63 -0.08
N ALA A 232 -4.00 10.99 -0.19
CA ALA A 232 -3.68 10.14 -1.32
C ALA A 232 -4.63 8.94 -1.40
N LEU A 233 -4.78 8.37 -2.59
CA LEU A 233 -5.76 7.33 -2.85
C LEU A 233 -5.08 6.00 -3.15
N VAL A 234 -5.70 4.91 -2.71
CA VAL A 234 -5.37 3.56 -3.14
C VAL A 234 -6.62 2.92 -3.73
N ILE A 235 -6.47 2.37 -4.92
CA ILE A 235 -7.54 1.68 -5.63
C ILE A 235 -7.11 0.24 -5.87
N SER A 236 -7.85 -0.69 -5.29
CA SER A 236 -7.54 -2.13 -5.31
C SER A 236 -8.81 -2.97 -5.36
N HIS A 237 -8.75 -4.22 -5.80
CA HIS A 237 -9.96 -5.07 -5.89
C HIS A 237 -10.55 -5.37 -4.51
N LYS A 238 -9.71 -5.48 -3.49
CA LYS A 238 -10.09 -5.67 -2.08
C LYS A 238 -9.62 -4.47 -1.27
N LEU A 239 -10.29 -4.16 -0.16
CA LEU A 239 -9.80 -3.16 0.79
C LEU A 239 -8.42 -3.58 1.32
N LEU A 240 -7.49 -2.63 1.38
CA LEU A 240 -6.25 -2.78 2.12
C LEU A 240 -6.57 -2.97 3.61
N PRO A 241 -5.94 -3.97 4.26
CA PRO A 241 -6.18 -4.27 5.66
C PRO A 241 -5.56 -3.25 6.60
N GLY A 242 -6.05 -3.27 7.85
CA GLY A 242 -5.56 -2.44 8.95
C GLY A 242 -5.98 -0.97 8.87
N PRO A 243 -5.52 -0.15 9.81
CA PRO A 243 -5.92 1.25 9.92
C PRO A 243 -5.09 2.15 8.99
N GLY A 244 -5.35 3.46 9.04
CA GLY A 244 -4.74 4.44 8.14
C GLY A 244 -5.47 4.59 6.80
N PHE A 245 -6.65 3.99 6.64
CA PHE A 245 -7.44 4.04 5.41
C PHE A 245 -8.91 4.35 5.68
N GLU A 246 -9.49 5.24 4.89
CA GLU A 246 -10.91 5.56 4.87
C GLU A 246 -11.53 5.06 3.55
N PRO A 247 -12.49 4.11 3.57
CA PRO A 247 -13.24 3.74 2.37
C PRO A 247 -13.99 4.96 1.81
N CYS A 248 -13.72 5.30 0.55
CA CYS A 248 -14.27 6.48 -0.11
C CYS A 248 -15.34 6.14 -1.15
N GLY A 249 -15.38 4.90 -1.64
CA GLY A 249 -16.33 4.47 -2.65
C GLY A 249 -15.84 3.24 -3.41
N ASP A 250 -16.57 2.95 -4.48
CA ASP A 250 -16.33 1.81 -5.37
C ASP A 250 -16.20 2.32 -6.81
N ALA A 251 -15.22 1.78 -7.52
CA ALA A 251 -14.99 2.02 -8.94
C ALA A 251 -15.39 0.77 -9.74
N PHE A 252 -16.34 0.91 -10.67
CA PHE A 252 -16.82 -0.19 -11.51
C PHE A 252 -16.22 -0.08 -12.91
N LEU A 253 -15.24 -0.93 -13.20
CA LEU A 253 -14.45 -0.87 -14.42
C LEU A 253 -14.67 -2.13 -15.26
N ARG A 254 -14.79 -1.99 -16.58
CA ARG A 254 -14.78 -3.11 -17.52
C ARG A 254 -13.39 -3.75 -17.54
N VAL A 255 -13.35 -5.07 -17.73
CA VAL A 255 -12.11 -5.84 -17.68
C VAL A 255 -12.07 -6.90 -18.78
N SER A 256 -10.88 -7.28 -19.23
CA SER A 256 -10.71 -8.22 -20.36
C SER A 256 -11.18 -9.65 -20.05
N TRP A 257 -11.20 -10.05 -18.78
CA TRP A 257 -11.57 -11.39 -18.34
C TRP A 257 -13.05 -11.54 -17.95
N ARG A 258 -13.85 -10.47 -18.12
CA ARG A 258 -15.30 -10.49 -17.88
C ARG A 258 -16.02 -9.71 -19.00
N PRO A 259 -16.26 -10.33 -20.17
CA PRO A 259 -16.72 -9.64 -21.38
C PRO A 259 -18.03 -8.86 -21.20
N GLU A 260 -18.95 -9.38 -20.38
CA GLU A 260 -20.30 -8.85 -20.21
C GLU A 260 -20.47 -8.08 -18.89
N GLY A 261 -19.38 -7.66 -18.23
CA GLY A 261 -19.51 -7.05 -16.90
C GLY A 261 -18.41 -6.08 -16.52
N LYS A 262 -18.67 -5.41 -15.39
CA LYS A 262 -17.70 -4.59 -14.68
C LYS A 262 -17.21 -5.34 -13.44
N VAL A 263 -15.98 -5.08 -13.02
CA VAL A 263 -15.44 -5.50 -11.73
C VAL A 263 -15.42 -4.30 -10.80
N CYS A 264 -15.81 -4.52 -9.55
CA CYS A 264 -15.74 -3.53 -8.48
C CYS A 264 -14.31 -3.48 -7.93
N PHE A 265 -13.75 -2.28 -7.89
CA PHE A 265 -12.52 -1.94 -7.19
C PHE A 265 -12.86 -0.99 -6.05
N LYS A 266 -12.24 -1.20 -4.90
CA LYS A 266 -12.42 -0.40 -3.69
C LYS A 266 -11.48 0.79 -3.74
N VAL A 267 -12.03 1.98 -3.48
CA VAL A 267 -11.28 3.22 -3.36
C VAL A 267 -11.12 3.54 -1.88
N GLN A 268 -9.89 3.63 -1.42
CA GLN A 268 -9.54 4.05 -0.07
C GLN A 268 -8.69 5.31 -0.10
N ARG A 269 -8.91 6.20 0.85
CA ARG A 269 -8.07 7.36 1.10
C ARG A 269 -7.13 7.07 2.25
N VAL A 270 -5.86 7.41 2.08
CA VAL A 270 -4.84 7.36 3.12
C VAL A 270 -5.13 8.45 4.15
N LEU A 271 -5.29 8.05 5.40
CA LEU A 271 -5.57 8.96 6.51
C LEU A 271 -4.28 9.49 7.13
N GLN A 272 -4.33 10.73 7.63
CA GLN A 272 -3.25 11.25 8.46
C GLN A 272 -3.37 10.66 9.86
N GLU A 273 -2.53 9.70 10.17
CA GLU A 273 -2.66 8.95 11.41
C GLU A 273 -1.37 9.00 12.27
N GLN A 274 -0.76 10.19 12.29
CA GLN A 274 0.05 10.65 13.41
C GLN A 274 -0.66 11.80 14.12
N ARG A 275 -1.22 11.51 15.29
CA ARG A 275 -1.87 12.52 16.13
C ARG A 275 -0.88 12.98 17.21
N LEU A 276 -0.39 14.21 17.11
CA LEU A 276 0.43 14.78 18.16
C LEU A 276 -0.49 15.29 19.28
N LEU A 277 -0.47 14.61 20.42
CA LEU A 277 -1.08 15.12 21.64
C LEU A 277 -0.10 16.06 22.36
N CYS A 278 -0.53 17.29 22.59
CA CYS A 278 0.16 18.26 23.44
C CYS A 278 -0.55 18.32 24.79
N ASN A 279 0.13 17.95 25.89
CA ASN A 279 -0.46 17.88 27.24
C ASN A 279 -1.74 17.02 27.31
N GLY A 280 -1.78 15.93 26.55
CA GLY A 280 -2.94 15.03 26.50
C GLY A 280 -4.14 15.58 25.74
N ARG A 281 -3.98 16.67 24.98
CA ARG A 281 -4.98 17.18 24.04
C ARG A 281 -4.46 17.04 22.63
N GLU A 282 -5.33 16.60 21.72
CA GLU A 282 -5.00 16.52 20.31
C GLU A 282 -4.89 17.93 19.72
N ARG A 283 -3.87 18.12 18.86
CA ARG A 283 -3.80 19.34 18.06
C ARG A 283 -5.00 19.38 17.12
N LYS A 284 -5.68 20.53 17.11
CA LYS A 284 -6.88 20.72 16.28
C LYS A 284 -6.55 21.09 14.84
N ASP A 285 -5.33 21.57 14.61
CA ASP A 285 -4.89 22.14 13.34
C ASP A 285 -3.40 21.84 13.16
N ASP A 286 -3.03 21.30 12.01
CA ASP A 286 -1.66 20.98 11.58
C ASP A 286 -0.78 22.23 11.42
N ARG A 287 -1.38 23.39 11.16
CA ARG A 287 -0.70 24.70 11.03
C ARG A 287 -0.50 25.45 12.34
N GLU A 288 -1.06 24.97 13.45
CA GLU A 288 -0.88 25.57 14.78
C GLU A 288 0.61 25.57 15.19
N THR A 289 1.16 26.72 15.59
CA THR A 289 2.54 26.74 16.08
C THR A 289 2.64 26.05 17.43
N LEU A 290 3.81 25.48 17.76
CA LEU A 290 4.05 24.88 19.09
C LEU A 290 3.71 25.88 20.22
N ALA A 291 4.06 27.15 20.06
CA ALA A 291 3.71 28.20 21.01
C ALA A 291 2.18 28.42 21.13
N ALA A 292 1.46 28.45 20.00
CA ALA A 292 -0.01 28.56 19.97
C ALA A 292 -0.69 27.35 20.62
N ALA A 293 -0.13 26.15 20.45
CA ALA A 293 -0.54 24.91 21.11
C ALA A 293 -0.17 24.86 22.61
N GLY A 294 0.43 25.92 23.17
CA GLY A 294 0.87 25.96 24.56
C GLY A 294 2.05 25.03 24.87
N VAL A 295 2.86 24.71 23.86
CA VAL A 295 4.07 23.88 24.00
C VAL A 295 5.23 24.76 24.45
N GLY A 296 5.59 24.63 25.74
CA GLY A 296 6.79 25.24 26.32
C GLY A 296 7.79 24.19 26.78
N ALA A 297 8.88 24.62 27.43
CA ALA A 297 9.97 23.73 27.88
C ALA A 297 9.54 22.60 28.84
N LYS A 298 8.33 22.68 29.41
CA LYS A 298 7.76 21.66 30.31
C LYS A 298 6.59 20.88 29.70
N THR A 299 6.20 21.18 28.46
CA THR A 299 5.05 20.54 27.80
C THR A 299 5.41 19.13 27.37
N LYS A 300 4.50 18.20 27.62
CA LYS A 300 4.64 16.80 27.21
C LYS A 300 4.01 16.63 25.85
N LEU A 301 4.84 16.24 24.88
CA LEU A 301 4.41 15.81 23.58
C LEU A 301 4.25 14.29 23.61
N MET A 302 3.10 13.81 23.17
CA MET A 302 2.82 12.39 23.03
C MET A 302 2.37 12.17 21.60
N LEU A 303 3.22 11.50 20.82
CA LEU A 303 2.86 11.08 19.48
C LEU A 303 1.95 9.85 19.61
N MET A 304 0.66 10.01 19.31
CA MET A 304 -0.21 8.87 19.07
C MET A 304 0.06 8.38 17.66
N LEU A 305 0.85 7.32 17.60
CA LEU A 305 0.88 6.45 16.45
C LEU A 305 -0.44 5.69 16.42
N VAL A 306 -1.04 5.58 15.24
CA VAL A 306 -2.23 4.75 15.12
C VAL A 306 -1.88 3.29 15.35
N PRO A 307 -2.80 2.52 15.96
CA PRO A 307 -2.62 1.08 16.15
C PRO A 307 -2.10 0.43 14.85
N GLY A 308 -1.03 -0.38 14.89
CA GLY A 308 -0.50 -1.02 13.67
C GLY A 308 0.46 -0.16 12.83
N TYR A 309 0.73 1.10 13.20
CA TYR A 309 1.94 1.79 12.73
C TYR A 309 3.15 1.24 13.49
N ALA A 310 3.90 0.35 12.85
CA ALA A 310 5.24 0.00 13.28
C ALA A 310 6.21 1.02 12.68
N MET A 311 7.05 1.64 13.52
CA MET A 311 8.23 2.35 13.02
C MET A 311 9.05 1.36 12.18
N PRO A 312 9.56 1.74 11.00
CA PRO A 312 10.48 0.86 10.28
C PRO A 312 11.64 0.51 11.21
N ALA A 313 11.98 -0.78 11.28
CA ALA A 313 13.10 -1.22 12.10
C ALA A 313 14.35 -0.40 11.72
N PRO A 314 15.17 0.06 12.69
CA PRO A 314 16.45 0.68 12.36
C PRO A 314 17.23 -0.27 11.44
N PRO A 315 17.95 0.25 10.43
CA PRO A 315 18.60 -0.59 9.43
C PRO A 315 19.47 -1.65 10.12
N VAL A 316 19.06 -2.90 9.95
CA VAL A 316 19.77 -4.05 10.53
C VAL A 316 21.10 -4.16 9.78
N PRO A 317 22.26 -4.18 10.47
CA PRO A 317 23.52 -4.48 9.83
C PRO A 317 23.40 -5.85 9.15
N VAL A 318 23.56 -5.89 7.83
CA VAL A 318 23.37 -7.09 7.01
C VAL A 318 24.39 -8.15 7.47
N ALA A 319 23.91 -9.11 8.25
CA ALA A 319 24.63 -10.33 8.57
C ALA A 319 24.13 -11.44 7.63
N SER A 320 25.07 -12.01 6.88
CA SER A 320 24.86 -13.09 5.93
C SER A 320 24.64 -14.43 6.62
N SER A 321 23.50 -15.09 6.39
CA SER A 321 23.31 -16.55 6.50
C SER A 321 21.95 -16.92 5.91
N GLU A 322 21.92 -17.61 4.77
CA GLU A 322 21.73 -19.07 4.62
C GLU A 322 20.34 -19.58 5.01
N VAL A 323 19.59 -20.00 3.97
CA VAL A 323 18.19 -20.44 4.00
C VAL A 323 18.12 -21.95 4.22
N GLN A 324 17.35 -22.38 5.22
CA GLN A 324 16.83 -23.75 5.33
C GLN A 324 15.31 -23.74 5.16
N ALA A 325 14.83 -24.60 4.26
CA ALA A 325 13.44 -24.74 3.87
C ALA A 325 12.69 -25.79 4.74
N SER A 326 11.43 -25.52 5.07
CA SER A 326 10.48 -26.50 5.62
C SER A 326 9.10 -26.36 4.99
N ALA A 327 8.40 -27.51 4.90
CA ALA A 327 7.22 -27.82 4.09
C ALA A 327 5.88 -27.21 4.59
N PRO A 328 4.82 -27.17 3.74
CA PRO A 328 3.58 -26.44 4.02
C PRO A 328 2.51 -27.27 4.77
N VAL A 329 1.76 -26.58 5.63
CA VAL A 329 0.55 -27.04 6.32
C VAL A 329 -0.67 -26.40 5.64
N SER A 330 -1.71 -27.20 5.38
CA SER A 330 -2.99 -26.74 4.84
C SER A 330 -3.91 -26.27 5.95
N GLU A 331 -4.60 -25.14 5.80
CA GLU A 331 -5.85 -24.91 6.50
C GLU A 331 -6.74 -23.88 5.78
N THR A 332 -8.01 -24.25 5.66
CA THR A 332 -9.15 -23.49 5.15
C THR A 332 -9.95 -22.91 6.31
N ALA A 333 -10.26 -21.61 6.30
CA ALA A 333 -11.46 -21.06 6.93
C ALA A 333 -11.69 -19.60 6.47
N GLU A 334 -12.87 -19.35 5.92
CA GLU A 334 -13.40 -18.01 5.64
C GLU A 334 -13.98 -17.42 6.92
N ALA A 335 -13.69 -16.15 7.21
CA ALA A 335 -14.34 -15.40 8.28
C ALA A 335 -14.72 -14.00 7.77
N GLU A 336 -16.02 -13.73 7.78
CA GLU A 336 -16.64 -12.44 7.52
C GLU A 336 -16.37 -11.48 8.69
N ASN A 337 -15.87 -10.28 8.40
CA ASN A 337 -15.66 -9.23 9.40
C ASN A 337 -16.66 -8.09 9.18
N ALA A 338 -17.73 -8.10 9.99
CA ALA A 338 -18.50 -6.91 10.30
C ALA A 338 -17.81 -6.20 11.47
N ALA A 339 -17.32 -4.98 11.25
CA ALA A 339 -16.68 -4.16 12.28
C ALA A 339 -17.75 -3.54 13.19
N ASP A 340 -18.29 -4.36 14.09
CA ASP A 340 -19.07 -3.87 15.22
C ASP A 340 -18.12 -3.21 16.23
N ALA A 341 -18.55 -2.09 16.81
CA ALA A 341 -17.81 -1.38 17.84
C ALA A 341 -17.75 -2.24 19.12
N GLN A 342 -16.79 -3.16 19.18
CA GLN A 342 -16.59 -4.04 20.33
C GLN A 342 -16.40 -3.22 21.60
N GLU A 343 -17.19 -3.53 22.62
CA GLU A 343 -17.04 -2.94 23.94
C GLU A 343 -15.62 -3.17 24.48
N PRO A 344 -15.06 -2.22 25.24
CA PRO A 344 -13.72 -2.35 25.83
C PRO A 344 -13.58 -3.66 26.62
N VAL A 345 -12.67 -4.54 26.17
CA VAL A 345 -12.35 -5.75 26.91
C VAL A 345 -11.63 -5.36 28.21
N VAL A 346 -12.22 -5.73 29.35
CA VAL A 346 -11.62 -5.57 30.68
C VAL A 346 -11.02 -6.91 31.11
N LEU A 347 -9.69 -6.99 31.14
CA LEU A 347 -8.97 -8.15 31.64
C LEU A 347 -8.70 -7.98 33.13
N GLU A 348 -9.08 -8.95 33.95
CA GLU A 348 -8.84 -8.93 35.39
C GLU A 348 -7.63 -9.79 35.77
N GLY A 349 -6.81 -9.28 36.69
CA GLY A 349 -5.64 -9.98 37.23
C GLY A 349 -5.49 -9.74 38.73
N VAL A 350 -4.66 -10.57 39.38
CA VAL A 350 -4.32 -10.41 40.80
C VAL A 350 -2.80 -10.48 40.91
N LEU A 351 -2.20 -9.40 41.41
CA LEU A 351 -0.76 -9.37 41.65
C LEU A 351 -0.44 -10.32 42.82
N PRO A 352 0.54 -11.23 42.69
CA PRO A 352 0.89 -12.14 43.76
C PRO A 352 1.49 -11.39 44.97
N GLY A 353 1.04 -11.77 46.17
CA GLY A 353 1.55 -11.25 47.44
C GLY A 353 0.67 -11.66 48.63
N ALA A 354 1.14 -11.40 49.85
CA ALA A 354 0.38 -11.69 51.07
C ALA A 354 -0.78 -10.70 51.25
N ASP A 355 -1.93 -11.20 51.69
CA ASP A 355 -3.11 -10.37 51.95
C ASP A 355 -2.85 -9.38 53.09
N GLU A 356 -3.12 -8.10 52.83
CA GLU A 356 -3.14 -7.04 53.83
C GLU A 356 -4.58 -6.67 54.19
N ALA A 357 -4.74 -5.98 55.32
CA ALA A 357 -6.05 -5.50 55.78
C ALA A 357 -6.71 -4.50 54.81
N LEU A 358 -5.95 -3.89 53.89
CA LEU A 358 -6.42 -2.86 52.96
C LEU A 358 -5.95 -3.15 51.52
N PRO A 359 -6.66 -4.02 50.78
CA PRO A 359 -6.33 -4.30 49.38
C PRO A 359 -6.61 -3.08 48.49
N GLY A 360 -5.84 -2.94 47.41
CA GLY A 360 -6.06 -1.91 46.39
C GLY A 360 -6.31 -2.50 45.00
N SER A 361 -6.59 -1.63 44.02
CA SER A 361 -6.66 -2.02 42.61
C SER A 361 -6.00 -0.99 41.70
N VAL A 362 -5.53 -1.45 40.54
CA VAL A 362 -4.90 -0.65 39.51
C VAL A 362 -5.66 -0.87 38.21
N LEU A 363 -6.19 0.20 37.62
CA LEU A 363 -6.82 0.18 36.30
C LEU A 363 -5.85 0.76 35.26
N ILE A 364 -5.39 -0.08 34.35
CA ILE A 364 -4.42 0.25 33.31
C ILE A 364 -5.15 0.36 31.97
N ARG A 365 -4.88 1.43 31.22
CA ARG A 365 -5.47 1.68 29.90
C ARG A 365 -4.40 1.55 28.82
N GLN A 366 -4.74 0.84 27.75
CA GLN A 366 -3.94 0.74 26.52
C GLN A 366 -4.91 0.73 25.33
N GLY A 367 -5.00 1.84 24.59
CA GLY A 367 -5.99 1.94 23.50
C GLY A 367 -7.42 1.68 24.00
N SER A 368 -8.11 0.72 23.38
CA SER A 368 -9.44 0.23 23.79
C SER A 368 -9.37 -0.73 24.99
N ASN A 369 -8.26 -1.43 25.20
CA ASN A 369 -8.12 -2.43 26.26
C ASN A 369 -8.03 -1.80 27.64
N ARG A 370 -8.56 -2.51 28.63
CA ARG A 370 -8.50 -2.16 30.05
C ARG A 370 -7.99 -3.35 30.83
N TYR A 371 -7.02 -3.14 31.71
CA TYR A 371 -6.49 -4.17 32.59
C TYR A 371 -6.74 -3.74 34.03
N ARG A 372 -7.53 -4.51 34.78
CA ARG A 372 -7.78 -4.26 36.20
C ARG A 372 -7.00 -5.28 37.02
N ILE A 373 -5.98 -4.82 37.73
CA ILE A 373 -5.14 -5.65 38.59
C ILE A 373 -5.49 -5.39 40.05
N ARG A 374 -5.91 -6.43 40.79
CA ARG A 374 -6.04 -6.37 42.24
C ARG A 374 -4.68 -6.50 42.89
N VAL A 375 -4.42 -5.68 43.90
CA VAL A 375 -3.15 -5.60 44.63
C VAL A 375 -3.40 -5.94 46.10
N PRO A 376 -3.34 -7.24 46.48
CA PRO A 376 -3.70 -7.70 47.82
C PRO A 376 -2.77 -7.16 48.91
N GLN A 377 -1.48 -6.97 48.60
CA GLN A 377 -0.51 -6.36 49.54
C GLN A 377 -0.65 -4.83 49.70
N GLY A 378 -1.64 -4.19 49.06
CA GLY A 378 -1.85 -2.74 49.10
C GLY A 378 -0.96 -1.94 48.14
N LEU A 379 -1.44 -0.76 47.71
CA LEU A 379 -0.79 0.06 46.68
C LEU A 379 0.52 0.71 47.12
N ASN A 380 0.73 0.88 48.42
CA ASN A 380 1.94 1.47 48.99
C ASN A 380 3.10 0.48 49.12
N LYS A 381 2.87 -0.82 48.87
CA LYS A 381 3.89 -1.87 48.91
C LYS A 381 4.29 -2.36 47.53
N VAL A 382 3.65 -1.85 46.48
CA VAL A 382 3.88 -2.28 45.11
C VAL A 382 4.40 -1.13 44.29
N THR A 383 5.39 -1.46 43.47
CA THR A 383 6.08 -0.56 42.57
C THR A 383 5.50 -0.61 41.16
N PHE A 384 5.74 0.43 40.37
CA PHE A 384 5.38 0.41 38.94
C PHE A 384 6.18 -0.66 38.17
N GLY A 385 7.40 -1.01 38.62
CA GLY A 385 8.20 -2.10 38.07
C GLY A 385 7.51 -3.45 38.20
N GLU A 386 6.99 -3.77 39.38
CA GLU A 386 6.26 -5.02 39.63
C GLU A 386 4.97 -5.11 38.79
N ILE A 387 4.26 -3.99 38.60
CA ILE A 387 3.10 -3.94 37.71
C ILE A 387 3.51 -4.19 36.26
N ALA A 388 4.60 -3.59 35.79
CA ALA A 388 5.11 -3.82 34.44
C ALA A 388 5.53 -5.29 34.24
N ASP A 389 6.21 -5.87 35.23
CA ASP A 389 6.65 -7.26 35.18
C ASP A 389 5.45 -8.22 35.14
N TYR A 390 4.42 -7.95 35.94
CA TYR A 390 3.18 -8.74 35.93
C TYR A 390 2.42 -8.62 34.61
N LEU A 391 2.28 -7.41 34.06
CA LEU A 391 1.61 -7.19 32.77
C LEU A 391 2.29 -7.99 31.65
N ALA A 392 3.61 -7.85 31.53
CA ALA A 392 4.41 -8.54 30.52
C ALA A 392 4.32 -10.06 30.65
N ALA A 393 4.30 -10.59 31.88
CA ALA A 393 4.28 -12.03 32.12
C ALA A 393 2.90 -12.67 31.98
N GLN A 394 1.82 -11.95 32.32
CA GLN A 394 0.50 -12.57 32.54
C GLN A 394 -0.64 -11.98 31.70
N MET A 395 -0.54 -10.74 31.25
CA MET A 395 -1.68 -10.02 30.64
C MET A 395 -1.43 -9.55 29.21
N LEU A 396 -0.18 -9.39 28.82
CA LEU A 396 0.22 -8.97 27.48
C LEU A 396 0.64 -10.17 26.64
N PRO A 397 0.57 -10.07 25.30
CA PRO A 397 1.12 -11.08 24.41
C PRO A 397 2.59 -11.39 24.76
N PRO A 398 3.02 -12.66 24.64
CA PRO A 398 4.39 -13.05 24.96
C PRO A 398 5.40 -12.32 24.06
N GLY A 399 6.59 -12.05 24.60
CA GLY A 399 7.71 -11.43 23.87
C GLY A 399 7.96 -9.95 24.18
N ILE A 400 7.10 -9.31 24.98
CA ILE A 400 7.27 -7.90 25.36
C ILE A 400 8.05 -7.80 26.68
N PRO A 401 9.30 -7.31 26.68
CA PRO A 401 10.08 -7.24 27.90
C PRO A 401 9.53 -6.14 28.83
N PRO A 402 9.43 -6.39 30.15
CA PRO A 402 8.91 -5.41 31.10
C PRO A 402 9.66 -4.07 31.12
N SER A 403 10.92 -4.06 30.71
CA SER A 403 11.76 -2.87 30.60
C SER A 403 11.31 -1.89 29.51
N GLU A 404 10.53 -2.36 28.54
CA GLU A 404 9.98 -1.53 27.45
C GLU A 404 8.63 -0.91 27.80
N LEU A 405 7.96 -1.42 28.85
CA LEU A 405 6.71 -0.84 29.31
C LEU A 405 6.99 0.51 29.97
N ARG A 406 6.21 1.52 29.61
CA ARG A 406 6.22 2.83 30.24
C ARG A 406 4.84 3.10 30.83
N LEU A 407 4.80 3.26 32.14
CA LEU A 407 3.59 3.54 32.88
C LEU A 407 3.52 5.03 33.19
N ILE A 408 2.40 5.67 32.86
CA ILE A 408 2.12 7.07 33.16
C ILE A 408 1.07 7.13 34.27
N SER A 409 1.43 7.74 35.40
CA SER A 409 0.52 8.03 36.51
C SER A 409 0.52 9.52 36.81
N LYS A 410 -0.68 10.09 37.03
CA LYS A 410 -0.88 11.53 37.29
C LYS A 410 -0.16 12.42 36.25
N GLY A 411 -0.16 11.97 34.99
CA GLY A 411 0.48 12.66 33.87
C GLY A 411 2.01 12.63 33.86
N LYS A 412 2.67 11.84 34.71
CA LYS A 412 4.14 11.65 34.73
C LYS A 412 4.50 10.19 34.46
N THR A 413 5.59 9.98 33.71
CA THR A 413 6.21 8.67 33.60
C THR A 413 6.71 8.28 34.99
N ALA A 414 6.19 7.18 35.51
CA ALA A 414 6.64 6.65 36.78
C ALA A 414 7.98 5.94 36.59
N SER A 415 8.89 6.12 37.56
CA SER A 415 10.05 5.25 37.67
C SER A 415 9.58 3.84 38.03
N ARG A 416 10.33 2.82 37.61
CA ARG A 416 10.05 1.44 38.02
C ARG A 416 10.07 1.28 39.54
N ASP A 417 10.88 2.06 40.24
CA ASP A 417 11.02 1.99 41.70
C ASP A 417 9.98 2.83 42.46
N ASP A 418 9.17 3.62 41.76
CA ASP A 418 8.11 4.41 42.40
C ASP A 418 7.02 3.47 42.94
N VAL A 419 6.51 3.73 44.14
CA VAL A 419 5.34 3.02 44.69
C VAL A 419 4.04 3.58 44.10
N LEU A 420 3.02 2.74 43.96
CA LEU A 420 1.78 3.14 43.28
C LEU A 420 0.98 4.19 44.07
N GLY A 421 0.94 4.08 45.40
CA GLY A 421 0.13 4.95 46.25
C GLY A 421 0.81 5.38 47.56
N ASP A 422 0.28 6.45 48.15
CA ASP A 422 0.66 6.87 49.49
C ASP A 422 0.09 5.90 50.55
N ARG A 423 0.66 5.90 51.77
CA ARG A 423 0.37 4.92 52.84
C ARG A 423 -1.11 4.72 53.17
N ASP A 424 -1.97 5.69 52.88
CA ASP A 424 -3.40 5.67 53.24
C ASP A 424 -4.35 5.59 52.03
N SER A 425 -3.82 5.35 50.82
CA SER A 425 -4.64 5.28 49.60
C SER A 425 -5.25 3.88 49.42
N THR A 426 -6.49 3.70 49.82
CA THR A 426 -7.31 2.50 49.53
C THR A 426 -8.02 2.56 48.17
N LYS A 427 -7.80 3.64 47.40
CA LYS A 427 -8.52 3.90 46.15
C LYS A 427 -7.87 3.23 44.95
N GLU A 428 -8.69 2.83 43.98
CA GLU A 428 -8.26 2.42 42.65
C GLU A 428 -7.39 3.52 42.00
N ILE A 429 -6.23 3.14 41.46
CA ILE A 429 -5.34 4.05 40.72
C ILE A 429 -5.47 3.78 39.22
N SER A 430 -5.58 4.85 38.43
CA SER A 430 -5.63 4.80 36.97
C SER A 430 -4.26 5.08 36.37
N ILE A 431 -3.78 4.19 35.50
CA ILE A 431 -2.48 4.27 34.82
C ILE A 431 -2.68 4.16 33.30
N LEU A 432 -1.90 4.89 32.53
CA LEU A 432 -1.81 4.71 31.07
C LEU A 432 -0.55 3.91 30.74
N LEU A 433 -0.70 2.84 29.95
CA LEU A 433 0.40 2.02 29.45
C LEU A 433 0.81 2.47 28.04
N LEU A 434 2.10 2.72 27.85
CA LEU A 434 2.71 2.99 26.55
C LEU A 434 3.77 1.93 26.24
N PHE A 435 3.78 1.43 25.01
CA PHE A 435 4.84 0.57 24.48
C PHE A 435 5.95 1.43 23.89
N ARG A 436 7.16 0.89 23.86
CA ARG A 436 8.24 1.48 23.08
C ARG A 436 8.77 0.47 22.06
N GLU A 437 8.38 0.68 20.81
CA GLU A 437 9.38 0.86 19.77
C GLU A 437 9.14 2.26 19.18
N GLY A 438 10.09 3.19 19.40
CA GLY A 438 10.07 4.51 18.74
C GLY A 438 9.58 5.73 19.52
N PHE A 439 9.25 5.66 20.82
CA PHE A 439 9.01 6.90 21.58
C PHE A 439 10.35 7.61 21.86
N HIS A 440 10.63 8.67 21.08
CA HIS A 440 11.63 9.66 21.42
C HIS A 440 11.09 10.54 22.54
N LEU A 441 11.92 10.81 23.55
CA LEU A 441 11.63 11.89 24.48
C LEU A 441 11.43 13.16 23.65
N ALA A 442 10.44 13.99 23.99
CA ALA A 442 10.20 15.26 23.29
C ALA A 442 11.48 16.10 23.12
N THR A 443 12.47 15.92 24.01
CA THR A 443 13.81 16.52 23.94
C THR A 443 14.69 15.94 22.82
N GLU A 444 14.63 14.63 22.57
CA GLU A 444 15.33 13.99 21.45
C GLU A 444 14.65 14.32 20.12
N GLY A 445 13.31 14.30 20.06
CA GLY A 445 12.57 14.73 18.88
C GLY A 445 12.79 16.21 18.55
N ALA A 446 12.81 17.07 19.58
CA ALA A 446 13.14 18.50 19.40
C ALA A 446 14.60 18.70 18.95
N ARG A 447 15.55 17.91 19.47
CA ARG A 447 16.95 17.95 19.03
C ARG A 447 17.10 17.52 17.58
N TRP A 448 16.49 16.40 17.20
CA TRP A 448 16.50 15.91 15.82
C TRP A 448 15.87 16.93 14.86
N MET A 449 14.72 17.53 15.21
CA MET A 449 14.11 18.60 14.42
C MET A 449 15.00 19.85 14.30
N GLN A 450 15.75 20.20 15.35
CA GLN A 450 16.72 21.30 15.30
C GLN A 450 17.91 20.98 14.39
N GLU A 451 18.43 19.75 14.46
CA GLU A 451 19.51 19.27 13.61
C GLU A 451 19.09 19.28 12.13
N GLN A 452 17.91 18.76 11.80
CA GLN A 452 17.37 18.77 10.44
C GLN A 452 17.07 20.18 9.91
N ALA A 453 16.55 21.08 10.76
CA ALA A 453 16.34 22.48 10.39
C ALA A 453 17.66 23.22 10.12
N GLN A 454 18.73 22.85 10.83
CA GLN A 454 20.07 23.39 10.60
C GLN A 454 20.63 22.88 9.26
N GLU A 455 20.52 21.58 8.97
CA GLU A 455 20.95 20.99 7.69
C GLU A 455 20.23 21.63 6.49
N LEU A 456 18.91 21.84 6.59
CA LEU A 456 18.12 22.55 5.58
C LEU A 456 18.57 24.01 5.39
N THR A 457 18.89 24.70 6.48
CA THR A 457 19.38 26.09 6.43
C THR A 457 20.77 26.16 5.76
N GLU A 458 21.63 25.18 6.05
CA GLU A 458 22.95 25.08 5.43
C GLU A 458 22.88 24.74 3.94
N ALA A 459 21.97 23.85 3.54
CA ALA A 459 21.69 23.51 2.14
C ALA A 459 21.20 24.74 1.34
N LEU A 460 20.24 25.50 1.89
CA LEU A 460 19.75 26.74 1.28
C LEU A 460 20.83 27.84 1.23
N GLY A 461 21.73 27.87 2.22
CA GLY A 461 22.90 28.74 2.21
C GLY A 461 23.96 28.33 1.18
N PHE A 462 24.09 27.04 0.90
CA PHE A 462 24.95 26.50 -0.16
C PHE A 462 24.43 26.89 -1.55
N GLU A 463 23.12 26.73 -1.82
CA GLU A 463 22.52 27.14 -3.10
C GLU A 463 22.70 28.63 -3.40
N ARG A 464 22.56 29.52 -2.40
CA ARG A 464 22.81 30.95 -2.59
C ARG A 464 24.27 31.27 -2.94
N ARG A 465 25.23 30.50 -2.40
CA ARG A 465 26.66 30.68 -2.71
C ARG A 465 26.99 30.18 -4.13
N CYS A 466 26.42 29.03 -4.52
CA CYS A 466 26.60 28.51 -5.87
C CYS A 466 25.91 29.38 -6.92
N GLY A 467 24.70 29.89 -6.64
CA GLY A 467 23.98 30.81 -7.52
C GLY A 467 24.68 32.17 -7.68
N ALA A 468 25.28 32.71 -6.61
CA ALA A 468 26.04 33.96 -6.69
C ALA A 468 27.38 33.83 -7.45
N SER A 469 27.97 32.63 -7.48
CA SER A 469 29.19 32.36 -8.24
C SER A 469 28.93 32.28 -9.74
N LEU A 470 27.79 31.71 -10.16
CA LEU A 470 27.45 31.58 -11.58
C LEU A 470 27.09 32.92 -12.25
N VAL A 471 26.72 33.95 -11.50
CA VAL A 471 26.37 35.27 -12.07
C VAL A 471 27.62 36.13 -12.32
N ARG A 472 28.79 35.79 -11.75
CA ARG A 472 30.03 36.56 -11.95
C ARG A 472 30.86 36.15 -13.17
N ASP A 473 30.60 34.98 -13.75
CA ASP A 473 31.33 34.48 -14.92
C ASP A 473 30.58 34.70 -16.26
N VAL A 474 29.49 35.48 -16.26
CA VAL A 474 28.67 35.78 -17.46
C VAL A 474 28.62 37.29 -17.76
N SER A 475 29.57 38.07 -17.25
CA SER A 475 29.67 39.52 -17.52
C SER A 475 31.03 39.92 -18.06
#